data_AF-A0A2V3IV56-F1
#
_entry.id   AF-A0A2V3IV56-F1
#
_cell.length_a   1.000
_cell.length_b   1.000
_cell.length_c   1.000
_cell.angle_alpha   90.00
_cell.angle_beta   90.00
_cell.angle_gamma   90.00
#
_symmetry.space_group_name_H-M   'P 1'
#
loop_
_entity.id
_entity.type
_entity.pdbx_description
1 polymer ?
#
loop_
_entity_poly.entity_id
_entity_poly.type
_entity_poly.pdbx_seq_one_letter_code
_entity_poly.pdbx_strand_id
1 'polypeptide(L)'
;MAITHAKCPPGEAVFPGNDNCFQCDPNTFKSGEGPGPCQLCPPNSFSNSGAVSCFSCPPNQALFTNGTCGTCPAGSFYGGIPQECVACGPGTFASKPNVLPHCDDCPENSFADFAATECIFCSPGKVYLGDTKSCGVCPPGYQYVEGRLQCFPCQLNTISPGGNKQSCTSCPRGTFARPGSTSCFPCPEGHAYFLDRDACVECATEFASLSDCFFSAAILGIVES
;
A
#
# COMPACT_ATOMS: atom_id res chain seq x y z
N MET A 1 -21.78 -15.50 -65.13
CA MET A 1 -22.74 -15.74 -64.03
C MET A 1 -22.20 -15.01 -62.83
N ALA A 2 -22.88 -13.96 -62.37
CA ALA A 2 -22.45 -13.20 -61.20
C ALA A 2 -22.60 -14.11 -59.98
N ILE A 3 -21.50 -14.35 -59.26
CA ILE A 3 -21.54 -15.01 -57.95
C ILE A 3 -22.28 -14.03 -57.04
N THR A 4 -23.59 -14.21 -56.88
CA THR A 4 -24.38 -13.45 -55.93
C THR A 4 -23.95 -13.89 -54.54
N HIS A 5 -22.89 -13.26 -54.05
CA HIS A 5 -22.52 -13.27 -52.65
C HIS A 5 -23.79 -13.09 -51.81
N ALA A 6 -24.15 -14.10 -51.01
CA ALA A 6 -25.32 -14.05 -50.15
C ALA A 6 -25.22 -12.77 -49.30
N LYS A 7 -26.14 -11.83 -49.55
CA LYS A 7 -26.21 -10.58 -48.80
C LYS A 7 -26.92 -10.91 -47.50
N CYS A 8 -26.15 -11.09 -46.44
CA CYS A 8 -26.72 -11.32 -45.13
C CYS A 8 -27.18 -10.00 -44.50
N PRO A 9 -28.33 -10.00 -43.81
CA PRO A 9 -28.81 -8.85 -43.08
C PRO A 9 -27.81 -8.40 -42.00
N PRO A 10 -27.99 -7.20 -41.43
CA PRO A 10 -27.24 -6.78 -40.25
C PRO A 10 -27.34 -7.83 -39.14
N GLY A 11 -26.25 -8.07 -38.42
CA GLY A 11 -26.18 -9.10 -37.38
C GLY A 11 -25.91 -10.52 -37.88
N GLU A 12 -25.79 -10.76 -39.19
CA GLU A 12 -25.49 -12.09 -39.75
C GLU A 12 -24.35 -12.09 -40.77
N ALA A 13 -23.53 -13.15 -40.82
CA ALA A 13 -22.45 -13.32 -41.78
C ALA A 13 -22.47 -14.69 -42.46
N VAL A 14 -21.80 -14.75 -43.61
CA VAL A 14 -21.58 -15.99 -44.38
C VAL A 14 -20.28 -16.64 -43.90
N PHE A 15 -20.33 -17.93 -43.55
CA PHE A 15 -19.12 -18.70 -43.27
C PHE A 15 -18.56 -19.36 -44.55
N PRO A 16 -17.23 -19.57 -44.66
CA PRO A 16 -16.63 -20.18 -45.85
C PRO A 16 -17.22 -21.58 -46.09
N GLY A 17 -17.90 -21.78 -47.22
CA GLY A 17 -18.45 -23.08 -47.63
C GLY A 17 -19.97 -23.26 -47.47
N ASN A 18 -20.72 -22.20 -47.15
CA ASN A 18 -22.18 -22.20 -47.14
C ASN A 18 -22.73 -20.86 -47.68
N ASP A 19 -23.90 -20.88 -48.34
CA ASP A 19 -24.63 -19.68 -48.79
C ASP A 19 -25.64 -19.16 -47.74
N ASN A 20 -25.75 -19.83 -46.59
CA ASN A 20 -26.64 -19.43 -45.50
C ASN A 20 -26.00 -18.38 -44.58
N CYS A 21 -26.86 -17.49 -44.07
CA CYS A 21 -26.50 -16.47 -43.11
C CYS A 21 -26.59 -17.00 -41.68
N PHE A 22 -25.53 -16.77 -40.90
CA PHE A 22 -25.45 -17.16 -39.50
C PHE A 22 -25.32 -15.92 -38.63
N GLN A 23 -26.01 -15.93 -37.49
CA GLN A 23 -25.93 -14.85 -36.52
C GLN A 23 -24.48 -14.65 -36.07
N CYS A 24 -24.07 -13.39 -35.95
CA CYS A 24 -22.77 -13.04 -35.40
C CYS A 24 -22.63 -13.62 -33.99
N ASP A 25 -21.47 -14.22 -33.71
CA ASP A 25 -21.13 -14.74 -32.39
C ASP A 25 -21.00 -13.58 -31.38
N PRO A 26 -21.14 -13.85 -30.06
CA PRO A 26 -20.90 -12.86 -29.03
C PRO A 26 -19.55 -12.16 -29.19
N ASN A 27 -19.48 -10.88 -28.84
CA ASN A 27 -18.31 -10.01 -29.03
C ASN A 27 -17.98 -9.66 -30.51
N THR A 28 -18.87 -10.00 -31.44
CA THR A 28 -18.80 -9.55 -32.84
C THR A 28 -20.10 -8.88 -33.28
N PHE A 29 -20.04 -8.03 -34.31
CA PHE A 29 -21.18 -7.29 -34.82
C PHE A 29 -21.13 -7.11 -36.33
N LYS A 30 -22.28 -6.79 -36.93
CA LYS A 30 -22.35 -6.37 -38.34
C LYS A 30 -23.43 -5.32 -38.56
N SER A 31 -23.00 -4.10 -38.90
CA SER A 31 -23.87 -2.92 -38.96
C SER A 31 -24.68 -2.76 -40.24
N GLY A 32 -24.29 -3.42 -41.33
CA GLY A 32 -24.94 -3.28 -42.63
C GLY A 32 -25.08 -4.58 -43.38
N GLU A 33 -25.97 -4.57 -44.38
CA GLU A 33 -26.14 -5.70 -45.30
C GLU A 33 -24.88 -5.92 -46.14
N GLY A 34 -24.52 -7.19 -46.34
CA GLY A 34 -23.42 -7.52 -47.26
C GLY A 34 -22.83 -8.92 -47.08
N PRO A 35 -21.82 -9.29 -47.89
CA PRO A 35 -21.13 -10.57 -47.76
C PRO A 35 -20.06 -10.64 -46.67
N GLY A 36 -19.72 -9.50 -46.06
CA GLY A 36 -18.60 -9.41 -45.13
C GLY A 36 -18.79 -10.26 -43.86
N PRO A 37 -17.69 -10.73 -43.25
CA PRO A 37 -17.73 -11.39 -41.95
C PRO A 37 -18.16 -10.43 -40.84
N CYS A 38 -18.55 -10.99 -39.68
CA CYS A 38 -18.78 -10.19 -38.47
C CYS A 38 -17.47 -9.52 -38.01
N GLN A 39 -17.56 -8.28 -37.57
CA GLN A 39 -16.44 -7.49 -37.06
C GLN A 39 -16.33 -7.63 -35.55
N LEU A 40 -15.11 -7.70 -35.02
CA LEU A 40 -14.88 -7.70 -33.57
C LEU A 40 -15.29 -6.36 -32.95
N CYS A 41 -15.84 -6.42 -31.74
CA CYS A 41 -16.11 -5.21 -30.98
C CYS A 41 -14.81 -4.45 -30.64
N PRO A 42 -14.85 -3.10 -30.67
CA PRO A 42 -13.73 -2.29 -30.22
C PRO A 42 -13.46 -2.50 -28.72
N PRO A 43 -12.24 -2.18 -28.23
CA PRO A 43 -11.91 -2.30 -26.81
C PRO A 43 -12.94 -1.62 -25.90
N ASN A 44 -13.24 -2.22 -24.74
CA ASN A 44 -14.25 -1.75 -23.79
C ASN A 44 -15.68 -1.73 -24.35
N SER A 45 -15.99 -2.56 -25.34
CA SER A 45 -17.35 -2.77 -25.86
C SER A 45 -17.62 -4.25 -26.05
N PHE A 46 -18.89 -4.63 -26.00
CA PHE A 46 -19.33 -6.01 -26.19
C PHE A 46 -20.62 -6.05 -27.02
N SER A 47 -20.98 -7.25 -27.44
CA SER A 47 -22.18 -7.51 -28.21
C SER A 47 -22.71 -8.91 -27.93
N ASN A 48 -24.04 -9.06 -27.98
CA ASN A 48 -24.70 -10.35 -27.91
C ASN A 48 -24.74 -11.01 -29.29
N SER A 49 -25.15 -12.27 -29.35
CA SER A 49 -25.42 -12.96 -30.62
C SER A 49 -26.37 -12.13 -31.50
N GLY A 50 -26.04 -11.99 -32.78
CA GLY A 50 -26.87 -11.26 -33.73
C GLY A 50 -26.74 -9.74 -33.71
N ALA A 51 -25.75 -9.20 -33.01
CA ALA A 51 -25.67 -7.76 -32.83
C ALA A 51 -25.32 -7.00 -34.12
N VAL A 52 -26.00 -5.88 -34.30
CA VAL A 52 -25.75 -4.93 -35.39
C VAL A 52 -24.75 -3.83 -35.02
N SER A 53 -24.46 -3.70 -33.72
CA SER A 53 -23.52 -2.72 -33.16
C SER A 53 -22.99 -3.24 -31.82
N CYS A 54 -21.83 -2.73 -31.41
CA CYS A 54 -21.32 -2.97 -30.07
C CYS A 54 -21.85 -1.91 -29.10
N PHE A 55 -21.97 -2.30 -27.84
CA PHE A 55 -22.41 -1.44 -26.76
C PHE A 55 -21.31 -1.37 -25.69
N SER A 56 -21.15 -0.20 -25.09
CA SER A 56 -20.30 -0.01 -23.91
C SER A 56 -21.13 -0.15 -22.64
N CYS A 57 -20.49 -0.42 -21.51
CA CYS A 57 -21.22 -0.51 -20.26
C CYS A 57 -21.75 0.84 -19.81
N PRO A 58 -22.91 0.88 -19.13
CA PRO A 58 -23.41 2.09 -18.49
C PRO A 58 -22.33 2.75 -17.60
N PRO A 59 -22.43 4.06 -17.33
CA PRO A 59 -21.51 4.74 -16.43
C PRO A 59 -21.37 3.99 -15.10
N ASN A 60 -20.13 3.92 -14.59
CA ASN A 60 -19.77 3.25 -13.33
C ASN A 60 -19.95 1.72 -13.33
N GLN A 61 -20.01 1.09 -14.51
CA GLN A 61 -20.03 -0.37 -14.63
C GLN A 61 -18.86 -0.89 -15.43
N ALA A 62 -18.25 -1.95 -14.93
CA ALA A 62 -17.16 -2.64 -15.60
C ALA A 62 -17.70 -3.71 -16.56
N LEU A 63 -16.97 -3.92 -17.65
CA LEU A 63 -17.19 -5.03 -18.56
C LEU A 63 -16.45 -6.26 -18.05
N PHE A 64 -17.19 -7.32 -17.70
CA PHE A 64 -16.63 -8.59 -17.27
C PHE A 64 -16.29 -9.49 -18.46
N THR A 65 -15.41 -10.46 -18.26
CA THR A 65 -14.94 -11.39 -19.31
C THR A 65 -16.05 -12.24 -19.94
N ASN A 66 -17.19 -12.36 -19.26
CA ASN A 66 -18.40 -13.02 -19.76
C ASN A 66 -19.26 -12.13 -20.68
N GLY A 67 -18.82 -10.90 -20.99
CA GLY A 67 -19.58 -9.95 -21.79
C GLY A 67 -20.77 -9.31 -21.05
N THR A 68 -20.79 -9.32 -19.72
CA THR A 68 -21.82 -8.63 -18.93
C THR A 68 -21.26 -7.36 -18.30
N CYS A 69 -22.13 -6.37 -18.14
CA CYS A 69 -21.85 -5.18 -17.34
C CYS A 69 -22.28 -5.40 -15.91
N GLY A 70 -21.44 -4.99 -14.97
CA GLY A 70 -21.80 -5.00 -13.56
C GLY A 70 -20.98 -4.01 -12.75
N THR A 71 -21.39 -3.85 -11.50
CA THR A 71 -20.66 -3.02 -10.54
C THR A 71 -19.45 -3.77 -10.00
N CYS A 72 -18.40 -3.04 -9.64
CA CYS A 72 -17.24 -3.66 -9.00
C CYS A 72 -17.61 -4.23 -7.63
N PRO A 73 -17.14 -5.44 -7.29
CA PRO A 73 -17.37 -6.03 -5.97
C PRO A 73 -16.60 -5.25 -4.90
N ALA A 74 -16.93 -5.51 -3.64
CA ALA A 74 -16.10 -5.05 -2.52
C ALA A 74 -14.65 -5.53 -2.70
N GLY A 75 -13.68 -4.74 -2.25
CA GLY A 75 -12.25 -4.94 -2.51
C GLY A 75 -11.76 -4.39 -3.85
N SER A 76 -12.64 -3.81 -4.67
CA SER A 76 -12.27 -3.16 -5.94
C SER A 76 -13.03 -1.86 -6.16
N PHE A 77 -12.41 -0.95 -6.90
CA PHE A 77 -13.04 0.28 -7.37
C PHE A 77 -13.17 0.28 -8.90
N TYR A 78 -14.07 1.10 -9.43
CA TYR A 78 -14.22 1.27 -10.88
C TYR A 78 -13.21 2.30 -11.41
N GLY A 79 -12.30 1.85 -12.27
CA GLY A 79 -11.17 2.64 -12.78
C GLY A 79 -11.50 3.62 -13.91
N GLY A 80 -12.73 3.65 -14.39
CA GLY A 80 -13.15 4.56 -15.46
C GLY A 80 -12.81 4.05 -16.86
N ILE A 81 -11.55 4.20 -17.28
CA ILE A 81 -11.05 3.79 -18.60
C ILE A 81 -9.68 3.11 -18.45
N PRO A 82 -9.54 1.82 -18.82
CA PRO A 82 -10.59 0.92 -19.31
C PRO A 82 -11.74 0.72 -18.30
N GLN A 83 -12.94 0.34 -18.80
CA GLN A 83 -14.13 0.11 -17.96
C GLN A 83 -13.98 -1.20 -17.18
N GLU A 84 -13.04 -1.24 -16.23
CA GLU A 84 -12.66 -2.42 -15.47
C GLU A 84 -12.69 -2.17 -13.97
N CYS A 85 -12.73 -3.27 -13.22
CA CYS A 85 -12.60 -3.24 -11.78
C CYS A 85 -11.14 -3.38 -11.39
N VAL A 86 -10.63 -2.35 -10.73
CA VAL A 86 -9.26 -2.31 -10.23
C VAL A 86 -9.29 -2.71 -8.76
N ALA A 87 -8.55 -3.74 -8.40
CA ALA A 87 -8.43 -4.17 -7.01
C ALA A 87 -7.77 -3.08 -6.15
N CYS A 88 -8.24 -2.92 -4.91
CA CYS A 88 -7.58 -2.05 -3.95
C CYS A 88 -6.13 -2.50 -3.74
N GLY A 89 -5.21 -1.55 -3.81
CA GLY A 89 -3.79 -1.79 -3.51
C GLY A 89 -3.54 -1.87 -2.00
N PRO A 90 -2.35 -2.33 -1.58
CA PRO A 90 -2.00 -2.40 -0.17
C PRO A 90 -2.14 -1.04 0.53
N GLY A 91 -2.70 -1.04 1.74
CA GLY A 91 -3.02 0.16 2.51
C GLY A 91 -4.35 0.83 2.15
N THR A 92 -5.08 0.29 1.17
CA THR A 92 -6.43 0.77 0.79
C THR A 92 -7.44 -0.38 0.80
N PHE A 93 -8.71 -0.06 0.99
CA PHE A 93 -9.78 -1.06 1.07
C PHE A 93 -11.09 -0.55 0.46
N ALA A 94 -12.00 -1.46 0.12
CA ALA A 94 -13.35 -1.14 -0.34
C ALA A 94 -14.36 -2.04 0.36
N SER A 95 -15.01 -1.51 1.40
CA SER A 95 -15.96 -2.27 2.23
C SER A 95 -17.30 -2.58 1.56
N LYS A 96 -17.65 -1.81 0.54
CA LYS A 96 -18.89 -1.95 -0.22
C LYS A 96 -18.58 -2.15 -1.70
N PRO A 97 -19.49 -2.76 -2.48
CA PRO A 97 -19.38 -2.76 -3.92
C PRO A 97 -19.57 -1.35 -4.50
N ASN A 98 -19.19 -1.19 -5.76
CA ASN A 98 -19.37 0.03 -6.56
C ASN A 98 -18.65 1.27 -6.00
N VAL A 99 -17.45 1.06 -5.45
CA VAL A 99 -16.60 2.15 -4.95
C VAL A 99 -15.98 2.93 -6.12
N LEU A 100 -15.98 4.26 -5.99
CA LEU A 100 -15.58 5.24 -7.00
C LEU A 100 -14.96 6.47 -6.31
N PRO A 101 -13.94 7.13 -6.89
CA PRO A 101 -13.10 6.70 -8.01
C PRO A 101 -11.85 5.93 -7.55
N HIS A 102 -11.69 5.69 -6.25
CA HIS A 102 -10.56 4.99 -5.65
C HIS A 102 -11.03 4.27 -4.37
N CYS A 103 -10.21 3.36 -3.84
CA CYS A 103 -10.45 2.72 -2.55
C CYS A 103 -10.20 3.68 -1.37
N ASP A 104 -10.83 3.41 -0.24
CA ASP A 104 -10.62 4.17 0.99
C ASP A 104 -9.25 3.83 1.60
N ASP A 105 -8.56 4.83 2.16
CA ASP A 105 -7.30 4.61 2.87
C ASP A 105 -7.53 3.92 4.21
N CYS A 106 -6.64 3.00 4.57
CA CYS A 106 -6.68 2.42 5.89
C CYS A 106 -6.37 3.45 6.99
N PRO A 107 -7.12 3.44 8.10
CA PRO A 107 -6.82 4.30 9.23
C PRO A 107 -5.45 3.98 9.82
N GLU A 108 -4.90 4.92 10.58
CA GLU A 108 -3.59 4.77 11.21
C GLU A 108 -3.50 3.50 12.08
N ASN A 109 -2.31 2.90 12.14
CA ASN A 109 -2.03 1.62 12.81
C ASN A 109 -2.84 0.41 12.31
N SER A 110 -3.25 0.45 11.04
CA SER A 110 -3.85 -0.68 10.36
C SER A 110 -3.24 -0.86 8.98
N PHE A 111 -3.46 -2.04 8.39
CA PHE A 111 -3.01 -2.36 7.05
C PHE A 111 -4.07 -3.12 6.28
N ALA A 112 -3.98 -3.06 4.97
CA ALA A 112 -4.80 -3.85 4.06
C ALA A 112 -3.87 -4.50 3.04
N ASP A 113 -4.15 -5.76 2.72
CA ASP A 113 -3.54 -6.45 1.59
C ASP A 113 -4.27 -6.09 0.28
N PHE A 114 -3.86 -6.71 -0.83
CA PHE A 114 -4.56 -6.56 -2.10
C PHE A 114 -6.02 -7.01 -2.02
N ALA A 115 -6.90 -6.26 -2.68
CA ALA A 115 -8.34 -6.51 -2.74
C ALA A 115 -9.03 -6.59 -1.37
N ALA A 116 -8.50 -5.88 -0.36
CA ALA A 116 -9.07 -5.89 0.97
C ALA A 116 -10.45 -5.22 1.02
N THR A 117 -11.34 -5.82 1.80
CA THR A 117 -12.68 -5.28 2.10
C THR A 117 -12.73 -4.55 3.44
N GLU A 118 -11.68 -4.68 4.24
CA GLU A 118 -11.53 -4.05 5.54
C GLU A 118 -10.04 -3.90 5.88
N CYS A 119 -9.73 -3.05 6.85
CA CYS A 119 -8.37 -2.90 7.35
C CYS A 119 -8.14 -3.78 8.59
N ILE A 120 -6.96 -4.38 8.64
CA ILE A 120 -6.51 -5.22 9.74
C ILE A 120 -5.76 -4.32 10.72
N PHE A 121 -6.31 -4.15 11.92
CA PHE A 121 -5.66 -3.41 13.00
C PHE A 121 -4.53 -4.21 13.64
N CYS A 122 -3.44 -3.52 13.98
CA CYS A 122 -2.37 -4.14 14.75
C CYS A 122 -2.83 -4.45 16.17
N SER A 123 -2.60 -5.69 16.61
CA SER A 123 -2.89 -6.11 17.98
C SER A 123 -2.08 -5.29 19.00
N PRO A 124 -2.56 -5.16 20.25
CA PRO A 124 -1.83 -4.44 21.30
C PRO A 124 -0.36 -4.88 21.42
N GLY A 125 0.54 -3.90 21.57
CA GLY A 125 1.99 -4.14 21.64
C GLY A 125 2.68 -4.27 20.28
N LYS A 126 1.95 -4.09 19.17
CA LYS A 126 2.49 -3.98 17.82
C LYS A 126 2.06 -2.68 17.18
N VAL A 127 2.84 -2.21 16.22
CA VAL A 127 2.49 -1.07 15.37
C VAL A 127 2.62 -1.41 13.91
N TYR A 128 1.92 -0.66 13.07
CA TYR A 128 2.11 -0.74 11.63
C TYR A 128 3.51 -0.24 11.25
N LEU A 129 4.30 -1.10 10.63
CA LEU A 129 5.63 -0.77 10.13
C LEU A 129 5.54 -0.51 8.62
N GLY A 130 5.62 0.75 8.22
CA GLY A 130 5.52 1.16 6.81
C GLY A 130 6.54 0.49 5.89
N ASP A 131 7.75 0.21 6.40
CA ASP A 131 8.81 -0.47 5.66
C ASP A 131 8.43 -1.92 5.30
N THR A 132 7.77 -2.64 6.21
CA THR A 132 7.37 -4.04 6.02
C THR A 132 5.90 -4.18 5.64
N LYS A 133 5.16 -3.07 5.53
CA LYS A 133 3.72 -3.00 5.27
C LYS A 133 2.90 -3.98 6.12
N SER A 134 3.29 -4.15 7.37
CA SER A 134 2.72 -5.18 8.26
C SER A 134 2.83 -4.78 9.72
N CYS A 135 2.04 -5.43 10.57
CA CYS A 135 2.11 -5.23 12.01
C CYS A 135 3.33 -5.93 12.59
N GLY A 136 4.24 -5.14 13.16
CA GLY A 136 5.46 -5.62 13.80
C GLY A 136 5.68 -4.99 15.15
N VAL A 137 6.77 -5.41 15.78
CA VAL A 137 7.29 -4.76 16.99
C VAL A 137 8.30 -3.69 16.60
N CYS A 138 8.62 -2.78 17.52
CA CYS A 138 9.56 -1.73 17.20
C CYS A 138 10.97 -2.27 16.93
N PRO A 139 11.67 -1.75 15.90
CA PRO A 139 13.04 -2.15 15.64
C PRO A 139 13.96 -1.69 16.79
N PRO A 140 15.14 -2.30 16.93
CA PRO A 140 16.16 -1.82 17.86
C PRO A 140 16.45 -0.32 17.68
N GLY A 141 16.72 0.37 18.78
CA GLY A 141 16.88 1.83 18.82
C GLY A 141 15.55 2.60 18.91
N TYR A 142 14.41 1.91 18.84
CA TYR A 142 13.08 2.51 18.96
C TYR A 142 12.29 1.92 20.15
N GLN A 143 11.33 2.69 20.64
CA GLN A 143 10.40 2.30 21.69
C GLN A 143 8.96 2.29 21.18
N TYR A 144 8.17 1.39 21.76
CA TYR A 144 6.73 1.30 21.57
C TYR A 144 6.05 2.18 22.61
N VAL A 145 5.19 3.11 22.20
CA VAL A 145 4.42 3.91 23.17
C VAL A 145 2.96 3.54 23.01
N GLU A 146 2.31 3.14 24.10
CA GLU A 146 0.90 2.77 24.06
C GLU A 146 0.04 3.97 23.62
N GLY A 147 -0.92 3.71 22.74
CA GLY A 147 -1.73 4.77 22.11
C GLY A 147 -1.01 5.54 21.00
N ARG A 148 0.26 5.26 20.72
CA ARG A 148 0.93 5.74 19.51
C ARG A 148 0.86 4.71 18.39
N LEU A 149 0.88 5.22 17.17
CA LEU A 149 0.59 4.47 15.95
C LEU A 149 1.86 4.12 15.16
N GLN A 150 3.02 4.48 15.70
CA GLN A 150 4.33 4.27 15.12
C GLN A 150 5.38 4.15 16.24
N CYS A 151 6.54 3.59 15.89
CA CYS A 151 7.68 3.50 16.79
C CYS A 151 8.40 4.84 16.91
N PHE A 152 8.83 5.19 18.12
CA PHE A 152 9.57 6.42 18.35
C PHE A 152 11.04 6.11 18.58
N PRO A 153 11.97 6.85 17.95
CA PRO A 153 13.38 6.65 18.23
C PRO A 153 13.65 6.94 19.71
N CYS A 154 14.50 6.12 20.31
CA CYS A 154 15.05 6.44 21.62
C CYS A 154 15.77 7.78 21.56
N GLN A 155 15.57 8.60 22.58
CA GLN A 155 16.18 9.92 22.66
C GLN A 155 17.69 9.79 22.88
N LEU A 156 18.38 10.91 22.78
CA LEU A 156 19.82 11.00 23.02
C LEU A 156 20.18 10.34 24.36
N ASN A 157 21.35 9.69 24.40
CA ASN A 157 21.87 8.94 25.53
C ASN A 157 21.06 7.71 25.95
N THR A 158 20.08 7.28 25.16
CA THR A 158 19.27 6.09 25.45
C THR A 158 19.23 5.13 24.27
N ILE A 159 19.09 3.84 24.57
CA ILE A 159 19.01 2.75 23.59
C ILE A 159 17.85 1.81 23.93
N SER A 160 17.37 1.09 22.93
CA SER A 160 16.36 0.03 23.11
C SER A 160 16.77 -1.19 22.30
N PRO A 161 16.61 -2.41 22.83
CA PRO A 161 16.73 -3.63 22.02
C PRO A 161 15.58 -3.79 21.01
N GLY A 162 14.61 -2.86 21.00
CA GLY A 162 13.39 -2.97 20.21
C GLY A 162 12.31 -3.77 20.93
N GLY A 163 11.35 -4.28 20.18
CA GLY A 163 10.23 -5.04 20.72
C GLY A 163 9.03 -4.17 21.10
N ASN A 164 8.29 -4.63 22.10
CA ASN A 164 7.15 -3.94 22.71
C ASN A 164 7.57 -3.09 23.93
N LYS A 165 8.85 -2.72 24.03
CA LYS A 165 9.39 -2.03 25.20
C LYS A 165 8.94 -0.57 25.20
N GLN A 166 8.34 -0.14 26.31
CA GLN A 166 7.78 1.20 26.49
C GLN A 166 8.77 2.28 26.92
N SER A 167 10.01 1.89 27.23
CA SER A 167 11.02 2.81 27.73
C SER A 167 12.41 2.42 27.23
N CYS A 168 13.18 3.44 26.87
CA CYS A 168 14.57 3.33 26.47
C CYS A 168 15.48 3.25 27.70
N THR A 169 16.55 2.47 27.60
CA THR A 169 17.55 2.32 28.66
C THR A 169 18.67 3.33 28.46
N SER A 170 19.03 4.09 29.49
CA SER A 170 20.17 5.02 29.43
C SER A 170 21.50 4.29 29.24
N CYS A 171 22.42 4.94 28.52
CA CYS A 171 23.75 4.42 28.30
C CYS A 171 24.60 4.39 29.58
N PRO A 172 25.50 3.38 29.73
CA PRO A 172 26.41 3.33 30.87
C PRO A 172 27.40 4.50 30.84
N ARG A 173 27.99 4.79 32.01
CA ARG A 173 28.97 5.87 32.19
C ARG A 173 30.10 5.82 31.15
N GLY A 174 30.48 6.99 30.64
CA GLY A 174 31.54 7.13 29.63
C GLY A 174 31.10 6.78 28.20
N THR A 175 29.83 6.47 27.99
CA THR A 175 29.25 6.19 26.68
C THR A 175 28.05 7.09 26.40
N PHE A 176 27.70 7.23 25.12
CA PHE A 176 26.55 8.00 24.66
C PHE A 176 25.88 7.30 23.48
N ALA A 177 24.61 7.61 23.23
CA ALA A 177 23.89 7.11 22.07
C ALA A 177 23.22 8.28 21.36
N ARG A 178 23.23 8.28 20.02
CA ARG A 178 22.42 9.23 19.22
C ARG A 178 20.97 8.76 19.15
N PRO A 179 20.00 9.64 18.86
CA PRO A 179 18.62 9.22 18.71
C PRO A 179 18.48 8.07 17.70
N GLY A 180 17.77 7.01 18.08
CA GLY A 180 17.62 5.81 17.24
C GLY A 180 18.82 4.85 17.25
N SER A 181 19.86 5.08 18.06
CA SER A 181 21.01 4.16 18.14
C SER A 181 20.63 2.84 18.82
N THR A 182 21.20 1.75 18.34
CA THR A 182 20.99 0.40 18.89
C THR A 182 22.02 0.03 19.96
N SER A 183 23.10 0.82 20.07
CA SER A 183 24.21 0.62 20.99
C SER A 183 24.74 1.96 21.51
N CYS A 184 25.44 1.89 22.64
CA CYS A 184 26.14 3.03 23.22
C CYS A 184 27.57 3.08 22.69
N PHE A 185 28.01 4.27 22.30
CA PHE A 185 29.34 4.56 21.77
C PHE A 185 30.21 5.17 22.87
N PRO A 186 31.47 4.73 23.04
CA PRO A 186 32.36 5.35 24.00
C PRO A 186 32.71 6.79 23.59
N CYS A 187 32.87 7.68 24.57
CA CYS A 187 33.51 8.95 24.31
C CYS A 187 35.01 8.76 24.01
N PRO A 188 35.65 9.70 23.31
CA PRO A 188 37.11 9.71 23.15
C PRO A 188 37.82 9.63 24.51
N GLU A 189 39.05 9.12 24.53
CA GLU A 189 39.83 9.06 25.77
C GLU A 189 39.94 10.45 26.42
N GLY A 190 39.83 10.50 27.75
CA GLY A 190 39.83 11.75 28.51
C GLY A 190 38.55 12.58 28.42
N HIS A 191 37.48 12.09 27.78
CA HIS A 191 36.20 12.80 27.68
C HIS A 191 35.06 12.07 28.41
N ALA A 192 34.09 12.84 28.91
CA ALA A 192 32.83 12.33 29.46
C ALA A 192 31.63 12.95 28.73
N TYR A 193 30.56 12.17 28.55
CA TYR A 193 29.34 12.66 27.92
C TYR A 193 28.48 13.44 28.91
N PHE A 194 28.04 14.64 28.52
CA PHE A 194 27.17 15.51 29.30
C PHE A 194 25.83 15.70 28.59
N LEU A 195 24.75 15.29 29.25
CA LEU A 195 23.37 15.44 28.76
C LEU A 195 23.01 16.91 28.49
N ASP A 196 23.41 17.86 29.35
CA ASP A 196 23.09 19.29 29.15
C ASP A 196 23.83 19.96 27.99
N ARG A 197 24.83 19.27 27.42
CA ARG A 197 25.68 19.78 26.34
C ARG A 197 25.53 18.95 25.07
N ASP A 198 24.79 17.84 25.13
CA ASP A 198 24.66 16.85 24.07
C ASP A 198 26.01 16.43 23.45
N ALA A 199 27.08 16.43 24.26
CA ALA A 199 28.45 16.31 23.76
C ALA A 199 29.38 15.57 24.73
N CYS A 200 30.41 14.92 24.16
CA CYS A 200 31.58 14.48 24.92
C CYS A 200 32.47 15.70 25.21
N VAL A 201 32.66 16.02 26.48
CA VAL A 201 33.48 17.14 26.94
C VAL A 201 34.77 16.61 27.52
N GLU A 202 35.88 17.27 27.20
CA GLU A 202 37.21 16.93 27.73
C GLU A 202 37.26 17.19 29.24
N CYS A 203 37.68 16.19 30.01
CA CYS A 203 37.71 16.31 31.47
C CYS A 203 38.82 17.25 31.99
N ALA A 204 39.86 17.49 31.19
CA ALA A 204 41.05 18.24 31.61
C ALA A 204 40.85 19.76 31.67
N THR A 205 39.80 20.31 31.05
CA THR A 205 39.57 21.75 30.95
C THR A 205 38.58 22.27 32.00
N GLU A 206 37.70 21.41 32.53
CA GLU A 206 36.55 21.81 33.35
C GLU A 206 36.55 21.20 34.77
N PHE A 207 37.36 20.17 35.05
CA PHE A 207 37.35 19.46 36.34
C PHE A 207 38.76 19.20 36.89
N ALA A 208 38.92 19.23 38.21
CA ALA A 208 40.20 19.03 38.89
C ALA A 208 40.70 17.57 38.84
N SER A 209 39.83 16.60 38.54
CA SER A 209 40.19 15.19 38.40
C SER A 209 39.24 14.43 37.46
N LEU A 210 39.72 13.32 36.88
CA LEU A 210 38.89 12.40 36.09
C LEU A 210 37.72 11.86 36.92
N SER A 211 37.91 11.60 38.22
CA SER A 211 36.84 11.17 39.12
C SER A 211 35.73 12.21 39.26
N ASP A 212 36.07 13.50 39.35
CA ASP A 212 35.10 14.59 39.48
C ASP A 212 34.32 14.83 38.18
N CYS A 213 34.98 14.63 37.04
CA CYS A 213 34.36 14.66 35.71
C CYS A 213 33.29 13.56 35.59
N PHE A 214 33.63 12.31 35.98
CA PHE A 214 32.69 11.19 35.97
C PHE A 214 31.58 11.30 37.04
N PHE A 215 31.84 11.99 38.15
CA PHE A 215 30.86 12.24 39.21
C PHE A 215 29.87 13.35 38.82
N SER A 216 30.34 14.43 38.18
CA SER A 216 29.52 15.56 37.73
C SER A 216 28.62 15.20 36.56
N ALA A 217 29.12 14.41 35.60
CA ALA A 217 28.30 13.82 34.54
C ALA A 217 27.19 12.90 35.11
N ALA A 218 27.38 12.32 36.31
CA ALA A 218 26.37 11.49 36.95
C ALA A 218 25.27 12.30 37.64
N ILE A 219 25.58 13.43 38.30
CA ILE A 219 24.55 14.26 38.97
C ILE A 219 23.55 14.83 37.96
N LEU A 220 24.01 15.18 36.76
CA LEU A 220 23.17 15.66 35.66
C LEU A 220 22.36 14.54 34.97
N GLY A 221 22.75 13.27 35.16
CA GLY A 221 22.01 12.09 34.70
C GLY A 221 21.00 11.52 35.71
N ILE A 222 20.84 12.14 36.89
CA ILE A 222 19.90 11.72 37.95
C ILE A 222 18.74 12.73 38.09
N VAL A 223 18.42 13.49 37.04
CA VAL A 223 17.15 14.23 37.00
C VAL A 223 16.05 13.28 36.51
N GLU A 224 15.53 12.51 37.50
CA GLU A 224 14.21 11.83 37.61
C GLU A 224 13.88 10.72 36.56
N SER A 225 13.67 9.44 36.93
CA SER A 225 12.60 8.84 37.78
C SER A 225 11.19 9.13 37.27
#